data_AF-A0A8S3D7G1-F1
#
_entry.id   AF-A0A8S3D7G1-F1
#
_cell.length_a   1.000
_cell.length_b   1.000
_cell.length_c   1.000
_cell.angle_alpha   90.00
_cell.angle_beta   90.00
_cell.angle_gamma   90.00
#
_symmetry.space_group_name_H-M   'P 1'
#
loop_
_entity.id
_entity.type
_entity.pdbx_description
1 polymer ?
#
loop_
_entity_poly.entity_id
_entity_poly.type
_entity_poly.pdbx_seq_one_letter_code
_entity_poly.pdbx_strand_id
1 'polypeptide(L)' 'NVLQELHVQKFEIRDHGFMWICEKMQHNQSLLFLDLSCNRITRDSAVYLASMLEKCGLLRL' A
#
# COMPACT_ATOMS: atom_id res chain seq x y z
N ASN A 1 -12.55 -4.88 -17.55
CA ASN A 1 -12.57 -4.96 -16.07
C ASN A 1 -11.16 -4.95 -15.54
N VAL A 2 -10.65 -3.77 -15.17
CA VAL A 2 -9.41 -3.62 -14.42
C VAL A 2 -9.78 -3.13 -13.02
N LEU A 3 -9.10 -3.63 -11.99
CA LEU A 3 -9.34 -3.21 -10.61
C LEU A 3 -8.67 -1.84 -10.37
N GLN A 4 -9.46 -0.87 -9.92
CA GLN A 4 -8.99 0.50 -9.69
C GLN A 4 -8.93 0.87 -8.20
N GLU A 5 -9.74 0.24 -7.36
CA GLU A 5 -9.83 0.56 -5.93
C GLU A 5 -9.77 -0.73 -5.10
N LEU A 6 -8.98 -0.71 -4.02
CA LEU A 6 -8.84 -1.83 -3.10
C LEU A 6 -8.98 -1.34 -1.65
N HIS A 7 -9.94 -1.90 -0.93
CA HIS A 7 -10.25 -1.57 0.46
C HIS A 7 -9.95 -2.77 1.35
N VAL A 8 -8.88 -2.69 2.13
CA VAL A 8 -8.40 -3.79 3.00
C VAL A 8 -8.16 -3.30 4.43
N GLN A 9 -9.03 -2.40 4.89
CA GLN A 9 -9.05 -1.93 6.27
C GLN A 9 -9.48 -3.03 7.25
N LYS A 10 -8.84 -3.11 8.42
CA LYS A 10 -9.17 -4.04 9.51
C LYS A 10 -8.97 -5.53 9.19
N PHE A 11 -7.99 -5.86 8.34
CA PHE A 11 -7.62 -7.25 7.99
C PHE A 11 -6.44 -7.80 8.80
N GLU A 12 -6.04 -7.10 9.87
CA GLU A 12 -4.90 -7.48 10.72
C GLU A 12 -3.57 -7.61 9.95
N ILE A 13 -3.45 -6.89 8.83
CA ILE A 13 -2.24 -6.86 8.02
C ILE A 13 -1.10 -6.31 8.88
N ARG A 14 0.01 -7.06 8.93
CA ARG A 14 1.23 -6.66 9.63
C ARG A 14 2.27 -6.20 8.62
N ASP A 15 3.37 -5.67 9.12
CA ASP A 15 4.52 -5.14 8.39
C ASP A 15 4.93 -5.99 7.17
N HIS A 16 5.06 -7.32 7.31
CA HIS A 16 5.43 -8.17 6.18
C HIS A 16 4.38 -8.20 5.06
N GLY A 17 3.09 -8.28 5.42
CA GLY A 17 2.01 -8.22 4.43
C GLY A 17 1.94 -6.86 3.75
N PHE A 18 2.16 -5.79 4.53
CA PHE A 18 2.23 -4.43 4.02
C PHE A 18 3.38 -4.22 3.02
N MET A 19 4.59 -4.67 3.35
CA MET A 19 5.74 -4.59 2.45
C MET A 19 5.50 -5.36 1.14
N TRP A 20 4.93 -6.57 1.23
CA TRP A 20 4.57 -7.35 0.04
C TRP A 20 3.58 -6.62 -0.86
N ILE A 21 2.55 -5.99 -0.28
CA ILE A 21 1.60 -5.17 -1.04
C ILE A 21 2.32 -4.01 -1.73
N CYS A 22 3.21 -3.29 -1.03
CA CYS A 22 3.98 -2.18 -1.59
C CYS A 22 4.85 -2.61 -2.77
N GLU A 23 5.54 -3.74 -2.68
CA GLU A 23 6.34 -4.27 -3.79
C GLU A 23 5.47 -4.60 -5.02
N LYS A 24 4.28 -5.16 -4.81
CA LYS A 24 3.36 -5.44 -5.94
C LYS A 24 2.76 -4.17 -6.54
N MET A 25 2.56 -3.13 -5.74
CA MET A 25 2.10 -1.84 -6.20
C MET A 25 3.08 -1.18 -7.18
N GLN A 26 4.39 -1.42 -7.08
CA GLN A 26 5.38 -0.88 -8.03
C GLN A 26 5.10 -1.28 -9.49
N HIS A 27 4.48 -2.43 -9.70
CA HIS A 27 4.18 -2.97 -11.02
C HIS A 27 2.71 -2.84 -11.42
N ASN A 28 1.85 -2.34 -10.52
CA ASN A 28 0.44 -2.18 -10.77
C ASN A 28 0.16 -0.78 -11.35
N GLN A 29 -0.30 -0.72 -12.60
CA GLN A 29 -0.61 0.53 -13.29
C GLN A 29 -2.11 0.86 -13.31
N SER A 30 -2.98 -0.03 -12.80
CA SER A 30 -4.43 0.16 -12.84
C SER A 30 -5.02 0.60 -11.52
N LEU A 31 -4.40 0.24 -10.39
CA LEU A 31 -4.91 0.57 -9.07
C LEU A 31 -4.62 2.04 -8.74
N LEU A 32 -5.69 2.79 -8.52
CA LEU A 32 -5.69 4.22 -8.23
C LEU A 32 -5.89 4.50 -6.74
N PHE A 33 -6.50 3.59 -6.00
CA PHE A 33 -6.80 3.77 -4.58
C PHE A 33 -6.55 2.49 -3.77
N LEU A 34 -5.89 2.64 -2.61
CA LEU A 34 -5.59 1.56 -1.69
C LEU A 34 -5.79 2.04 -0.25
N ASP A 35 -6.79 1.49 0.44
CA ASP A 35 -7.03 1.74 1.86
C ASP A 35 -6.49 0.59 2.72
N LEU A 36 -5.44 0.88 3.47
CA LEU A 36 -4.79 -0.01 4.44
C LEU A 36 -5.02 0.41 5.89
N SER A 37 -5.96 1.34 6.14
CA SER A 37 -6.23 1.87 7.47
C SER A 37 -6.66 0.78 8.46
N CYS A 38 -6.49 1.05 9.76
CA CYS A 38 -6.87 0.14 10.84
C CYS A 38 -6.26 -1.29 10.73
N ASN A 39 -5.06 -1.42 10.17
CA ASN A 39 -4.26 -2.64 10.21
C ASN A 39 -3.17 -2.55 11.30
N ARG A 40 -2.39 -3.62 11.49
CA ARG A 40 -1.28 -3.69 12.46
C ARG A 40 0.06 -3.33 11.84
N ILE A 41 0.07 -2.26 11.06
CA ILE A 41 1.28 -1.74 10.40
C ILE A 41 1.97 -0.79 11.37
N THR A 42 3.24 -1.04 11.64
CA THR A 42 4.04 -0.22 12.55
C THR A 42 4.46 1.08 11.89
N ARG A 43 4.86 2.06 12.71
CA ARG A 43 5.42 3.33 12.23
C ARG A 43 6.66 3.12 11.37
N ASP A 44 7.51 2.15 11.73
CA ASP A 44 8.75 1.87 10.98
C ASP A 44 8.43 1.38 9.57
N SER A 45 7.43 0.50 9.43
CA SER A 45 6.95 0.08 8.11
C SER A 45 6.26 1.20 7.33
N ALA A 46 5.57 2.13 8.00
CA ALA A 46 5.01 3.31 7.33
C ALA A 46 6.10 4.26 6.78
N VAL A 47 7.29 4.33 7.40
CA VAL A 47 8.44 5.08 6.85
C VAL A 47 8.94 4.43 5.55
N TYR A 48 8.94 3.10 5.47
CA TYR A 48 9.26 2.39 4.23
C TYR A 48 8.29 2.78 3.11
N LEU A 49 6.98 2.92 3.39
CA LEU A 49 5.99 3.39 2.42
C LEU A 49 6.39 4.73 1.80
N ALA A 50 6.75 5.71 2.62
CA ALA A 50 7.11 7.04 2.15
C ALA A 50 8.29 6.99 1.17
N SER A 51 9.33 6.22 1.50
CA SER A 51 10.49 6.00 0.61
C SER A 51 10.11 5.28 -0.68
N MET A 52 9.13 4.38 -0.61
CA MET A 52 8.64 3.63 -1.76
C MET A 52 7.81 4.51 -2.70
N LEU A 53 6.92 5.35 -2.14
CA LEU A 53 6.07 6.27 -2.90
C LEU A 53 6.88 7.35 -3.63
N GLU A 54 7.98 7.83 -3.05
CA GLU A 54 8.95 8.71 -3.74
C GLU A 54 9.49 8.09 -5.03
N LYS A 55 9.63 6.76 -5.08
CA LYS A 55 10.15 6.03 -6.25
C LYS A 55 9.08 5.69 -7.28
N CYS A 56 7.83 5.53 -6.86
CA CYS A 56 6.76 5.03 -7.72
C CYS A 56 5.91 6.11 -8.38
N GLY A 57 6.03 7.39 -8.03
CA GLY A 57 5.25 8.48 -8.64
C GLY A 57 3.73 8.40 -8.40
N LEU A 58 3.27 7.41 -7.64
CA LEU A 58 1.90 7.22 -7.18
C LEU A 58 1.65 8.19 -6.02
N LEU A 59 1.40 9.46 -6.33
CA LEU A 59 1.01 10.45 -5.33
C LEU A 59 -0.44 10.90 -5.54
N ARG A 60 -1.37 10.16 -4.92
CA ARG A 60 -2.55 10.72 -4.25
C ARG A 60 -2.89 9.80 -3.07
N LEU A 61 -2.38 10.16 -1.89
CA LEU A 61 -2.89 9.68 -0.61
C LEU A 61 -4.26 10.32 -0.35
#